data_AF-A0A6A3PLC2-F1
#
_entry.id   AF-A0A6A3PLC2-F1
#
_cell.length_a   1.000
_cell.length_b   1.000
_cell.length_c   1.000
_cell.angle_alpha   90.00
_cell.angle_beta   90.00
_cell.angle_gamma   90.00
#
_symmetry.space_group_name_H-M   'P 1'
#
loop_
_entity.id
_entity.type
_entity.pdbx_description
1 polymer ?
#
loop_
_entity_poly.entity_id
_entity_poly.type
_entity_poly.pdbx_seq_one_letter_code
_entity_poly.pdbx_strand_id
1 'polypeptide(L)'
;MKNPVLIQDAFYILPAKLLDACMAVLPVANTEASAISVDEASQDAAPTAMVETIHIKDVGAFSRTQIETFKRCQNLKTAVQLGIDMHKWLSEEGLPSLPAQYHDLAREVARDVLESYPYKE
;
A
#
# COMPACT_ATOMS: atom_id res chain seq x y z
N MET A 1 -5.46 -31.40 -13.90
CA MET A 1 -5.12 -30.10 -13.27
C MET A 1 -6.26 -29.73 -12.34
N LYS A 2 -5.98 -29.50 -11.04
CA LYS A 2 -7.00 -28.98 -10.12
C LYS A 2 -7.25 -27.51 -10.48
N ASN A 3 -8.52 -27.09 -10.54
CA ASN A 3 -8.84 -25.68 -10.77
C ASN A 3 -8.15 -24.83 -9.69
N PRO A 4 -7.39 -23.79 -10.07
CA PRO A 4 -6.78 -22.90 -9.08
C PRO A 4 -7.88 -22.19 -8.31
N VAL A 5 -7.96 -22.46 -7.00
CA VAL A 5 -8.87 -21.74 -6.10
C VAL A 5 -8.15 -20.49 -5.64
N LEU A 6 -8.82 -19.35 -5.76
CA LEU A 6 -8.31 -18.08 -5.25
C LEU A 6 -8.26 -18.12 -3.73
N ILE A 7 -7.17 -17.64 -3.15
CA ILE A 7 -7.14 -17.39 -1.70
C ILE A 7 -8.10 -16.23 -1.41
N GLN A 8 -9.10 -16.45 -0.56
CA GLN A 8 -10.09 -15.43 -0.19
C GLN A 8 -9.90 -14.90 1.24
N ASP A 9 -8.79 -15.27 1.91
CA ASP A 9 -8.48 -14.74 3.23
C ASP A 9 -8.18 -13.23 3.14
N ALA A 10 -9.07 -12.43 3.73
CA ALA A 10 -9.00 -10.97 3.73
C ALA A 10 -7.79 -10.42 4.50
N PHE A 11 -7.20 -11.21 5.39
CA PHE A 11 -6.04 -10.80 6.21
C PHE A 11 -4.70 -11.29 5.66
N TYR A 12 -4.72 -12.12 4.62
CA TYR A 12 -3.51 -12.61 3.99
C TYR A 12 -2.96 -11.58 2.99
N ILE A 13 -1.74 -11.08 3.24
CA ILE A 13 -0.99 -10.22 2.32
C ILE A 13 0.29 -10.93 1.92
N LEU A 14 0.62 -10.93 0.63
CA LEU A 14 1.88 -11.49 0.15
C LEU A 14 3.09 -10.78 0.77
N PRO A 15 4.15 -11.52 1.17
CA PRO A 15 5.42 -10.92 1.55
C PRO A 15 5.98 -10.03 0.43
N ALA A 16 6.62 -8.91 0.79
CA ALA A 16 7.10 -7.87 -0.13
C ALA A 16 7.84 -8.43 -1.36
N LYS A 17 8.85 -9.28 -1.15
CA LYS A 17 9.65 -9.86 -2.24
C LYS A 17 8.81 -10.71 -3.21
N LEU A 18 7.81 -11.41 -2.69
CA LEU A 18 6.93 -12.25 -3.50
C LEU A 18 5.91 -11.39 -4.26
N LEU A 19 5.41 -10.34 -3.63
CA LEU A 19 4.55 -9.35 -4.27
C LEU A 19 5.27 -8.61 -5.40
N ASP A 20 6.53 -8.20 -5.20
CA ASP A 20 7.34 -7.56 -6.23
C ASP A 20 7.54 -8.47 -7.44
N ALA A 21 7.81 -9.76 -7.21
CA ALA A 21 7.88 -10.75 -8.28
C ALA A 21 6.53 -10.92 -9.00
N CYS A 22 5.41 -10.86 -8.27
CA CYS A 22 4.07 -10.90 -8.87
C CYS A 22 3.82 -9.69 -9.78
N MET A 23 4.19 -8.48 -9.34
CA MET A 23 4.04 -7.26 -10.14
C MET A 23 4.98 -7.23 -11.36
N ALA A 24 6.14 -7.89 -11.30
CA ALA A 24 7.01 -8.00 -12.46
C ALA A 24 6.42 -8.89 -13.57
N VAL A 25 5.61 -9.88 -13.19
CA VAL A 25 4.94 -10.81 -14.11
C VAL A 25 3.60 -10.27 -14.60
N LEU A 26 2.87 -9.54 -13.76
CA LEU A 26 1.67 -8.80 -14.13
C LEU A 26 2.00 -7.31 -14.28
N PRO A 27 2.34 -6.82 -15.49
CA PRO A 27 2.50 -5.39 -15.70
C PRO A 27 1.21 -4.69 -15.25
N VAL A 28 1.33 -3.81 -14.25
CA VAL A 28 0.22 -3.08 -13.66
C VAL A 28 -0.29 -2.10 -14.71
N ALA A 29 -1.61 -2.06 -14.92
CA ALA A 29 -2.25 -1.41 -16.08
C ALA A 29 -2.20 0.13 -16.07
N ASN A 30 -1.33 0.77 -15.28
CA ASN A 30 -1.11 2.21 -15.32
C ASN A 30 0.38 2.51 -15.51
N THR A 31 0.77 2.56 -16.79
CA THR A 31 1.96 3.28 -17.27
C THR A 31 1.50 4.65 -17.77
N GLU A 32 2.40 5.63 -17.99
CA GLU A 32 2.01 6.90 -18.66
C GLU A 32 1.27 6.65 -19.99
N ALA A 33 1.57 5.53 -20.66
CA ALA A 33 0.92 5.12 -21.91
C ALA A 33 -0.47 4.46 -21.71
N SER A 34 -0.88 4.14 -20.48
CA SER A 34 -2.13 3.43 -20.17
C SER A 34 -2.90 4.03 -19.00
N ALA A 35 -2.75 5.35 -18.77
CA ALA A 35 -3.40 6.05 -17.67
C ALA A 35 -4.93 5.92 -17.73
N ILE A 36 -5.52 5.28 -16.72
CA ILE A 36 -6.97 5.23 -16.50
C ILE A 36 -7.42 6.55 -15.89
N SER A 37 -8.21 7.33 -16.63
CA SER A 37 -8.88 8.53 -16.14
C SER A 37 -9.96 8.16 -15.12
N VAL A 38 -9.94 8.80 -13.96
CA VAL A 38 -10.80 8.48 -12.80
C VAL A 38 -12.23 9.04 -12.94
N ASP A 39 -12.59 9.64 -14.08
CA ASP A 39 -13.81 10.47 -14.19
C ASP A 39 -15.03 9.77 -14.80
N GLU A 40 -14.96 8.48 -15.13
CA GLU A 40 -16.14 7.75 -15.62
C GLU A 40 -16.33 6.42 -14.88
N ALA A 41 -17.36 6.38 -14.04
CA ALA A 41 -17.97 5.14 -13.59
C ALA A 41 -18.51 4.37 -14.80
N SER A 42 -17.89 3.24 -15.14
CA SER A 42 -18.35 2.27 -16.14
C SER A 42 -17.46 1.02 -16.04
N GLN A 43 -17.92 -0.23 -15.99
CA GLN A 43 -19.21 -0.85 -16.29
C GLN A 43 -19.29 -2.19 -15.52
N ASP A 44 -20.50 -2.57 -15.11
CA ASP A 44 -20.85 -3.94 -14.74
C ASP A 44 -20.41 -4.92 -15.85
N ALA A 45 -19.52 -5.85 -15.51
CA ALA A 45 -19.18 -6.98 -16.38
C ALA A 45 -19.82 -8.26 -15.82
N ALA A 46 -20.63 -8.92 -16.65
CA ALA A 46 -21.39 -10.14 -16.37
C ALA A 46 -20.53 -11.32 -15.83
N PRO A 47 -21.12 -12.28 -15.09
CA PRO A 47 -20.39 -13.25 -14.25
C PRO A 47 -19.87 -14.48 -15.01
N THR A 48 -19.14 -14.29 -16.12
CA THR A 48 -18.45 -15.37 -16.87
C THR A 48 -17.06 -14.97 -17.41
N ALA A 49 -16.42 -13.95 -16.82
CA ALA A 49 -15.08 -13.56 -17.23
C ALA A 49 -14.03 -14.54 -16.67
N MET A 50 -13.22 -15.14 -17.54
CA MET A 50 -11.96 -15.77 -17.13
C MET A 50 -11.13 -14.73 -16.38
N VAL A 51 -10.83 -14.99 -15.10
CA VAL A 51 -10.04 -14.09 -14.27
C VAL A 51 -8.56 -14.42 -14.45
N GLU A 52 -7.76 -13.43 -14.82
CA GLU A 52 -6.30 -13.56 -14.86
C GLU A 52 -5.76 -13.74 -13.44
N THR A 53 -4.98 -14.81 -13.23
CA THR A 53 -4.42 -15.14 -11.92
C THR A 53 -2.93 -15.46 -12.00
N ILE A 54 -2.15 -15.01 -11.03
CA ILE A 54 -0.83 -15.58 -10.74
C ILE A 54 -1.02 -16.79 -9.86
N HIS A 55 -0.46 -17.93 -10.29
CA HIS A 55 -0.35 -19.11 -9.45
C HIS A 55 1.02 -19.17 -8.79
N ILE A 56 1.05 -19.13 -7.46
CA ILE A 56 2.25 -19.29 -6.65
C ILE A 56 2.25 -20.69 -6.07
N LYS A 57 3.29 -21.47 -6.41
CA LYS A 57 3.44 -22.85 -5.94
C LYS A 57 3.40 -22.90 -4.40
N ASP A 58 2.64 -23.84 -3.86
CA ASP A 58 2.46 -24.10 -2.42
C ASP A 58 1.82 -22.96 -1.61
N VAL A 59 1.46 -21.84 -2.26
CA VAL A 59 0.78 -20.70 -1.63
C VAL A 59 -0.66 -20.61 -2.10
N GLY A 60 -0.88 -20.48 -3.42
CA GLY A 60 -2.22 -20.39 -4.00
C GLY A 60 -2.27 -19.53 -5.26
N ALA A 61 -3.49 -19.28 -5.75
CA ALA A 61 -3.73 -18.40 -6.89
C ALA A 61 -4.29 -17.04 -6.44
N PHE A 62 -3.82 -15.98 -7.09
CA PHE A 62 -4.20 -14.60 -6.79
C PHE A 62 -4.58 -13.88 -8.07
N SER A 63 -5.73 -13.23 -8.06
CA SER A 63 -6.17 -12.36 -9.16
C SER A 63 -5.35 -11.06 -9.21
N ARG A 64 -5.35 -10.41 -10.37
CA ARG A 64 -4.79 -9.05 -10.53
C ARG A 64 -5.27 -8.07 -9.46
N THR A 65 -6.57 -8.01 -9.21
CA THR A 65 -7.17 -7.13 -8.20
C THR A 65 -6.59 -7.36 -6.81
N GLN A 66 -6.33 -8.62 -6.43
CA GLN A 66 -5.71 -8.94 -5.14
C GLN A 66 -4.25 -8.48 -5.08
N ILE A 67 -3.47 -8.72 -6.14
CA ILE A 67 -2.08 -8.27 -6.21
C ILE A 67 -1.98 -6.74 -6.09
N GLU A 68 -2.83 -6.00 -6.81
CA GLU A 68 -2.87 -4.55 -6.69
C GLU A 68 -3.31 -4.08 -5.30
N THR A 69 -4.28 -4.76 -4.70
CA THR A 69 -4.72 -4.47 -3.33
C THR A 69 -3.60 -4.69 -2.33
N PHE A 70 -2.85 -5.79 -2.43
CA PHE A 70 -1.67 -6.03 -1.60
C PHE A 70 -0.63 -4.93 -1.76
N LYS A 71 -0.43 -4.43 -2.99
CA LYS A 71 0.50 -3.31 -3.23
C LYS A 71 0.03 -2.02 -2.58
N ARG A 72 -1.27 -1.69 -2.69
CA ARG A 72 -1.85 -0.51 -2.00
C ARG A 72 -1.69 -0.62 -0.48
N CYS A 73 -1.95 -1.79 0.12
CA CYS A 73 -1.74 -2.03 1.54
C CYS A 73 -0.27 -1.89 1.95
N GLN A 74 0.67 -2.41 1.14
CA GLN A 74 2.09 -2.27 1.40
C GLN A 74 2.53 -0.80 1.34
N ASN A 75 2.08 -0.05 0.33
CA ASN A 75 2.36 1.38 0.20
C ASN A 75 1.82 2.16 1.41
N LEU A 76 0.59 1.88 1.82
CA LEU A 76 -0.02 2.49 3.01
C LEU A 76 0.78 2.18 4.27
N LYS A 77 1.20 0.92 4.47
CA LYS A 77 2.03 0.53 5.61
C LYS A 77 3.38 1.25 5.61
N THR A 78 4.05 1.33 4.47
CA THR A 78 5.34 2.04 4.32
C THR A 78 5.17 3.52 4.63
N ALA A 79 4.11 4.13 4.12
CA ALA A 79 3.77 5.49 4.46
C ALA A 79 3.64 5.60 5.99
N VAL A 80 2.70 4.87 6.62
CA VAL A 80 2.42 4.99 8.06
C VAL A 80 3.69 4.86 8.89
N GLN A 81 4.56 3.91 8.53
CA GLN A 81 5.84 3.74 9.21
C GLN A 81 6.74 4.97 9.11
N LEU A 82 6.80 5.62 7.95
CA LEU A 82 7.57 6.86 7.77
C LEU A 82 7.06 7.98 8.68
N GLY A 83 5.75 8.12 8.85
CA GLY A 83 5.16 9.08 9.79
C GLY A 83 5.54 8.79 11.24
N ILE A 84 5.48 7.52 11.65
CA ILE A 84 5.90 7.07 12.98
C ILE A 84 7.39 7.34 13.21
N ASP A 85 8.23 7.01 12.24
CA ASP A 85 9.68 7.20 12.31
C ASP A 85 10.03 8.68 12.40
N MET A 86 9.33 9.53 11.64
CA MET A 86 9.48 11.00 11.69
C MET A 86 9.08 11.55 13.06
N HIS A 87 7.92 11.16 13.60
CA HIS A 87 7.48 11.57 14.94
C HIS A 87 8.52 11.17 16.01
N LYS A 88 9.03 9.94 15.92
CA LYS A 88 10.06 9.43 16.82
C LYS A 88 11.33 10.27 16.72
N TRP A 89 11.81 10.52 15.50
CA TRP A 89 13.00 11.31 15.27
C TRP A 89 12.85 12.75 15.80
N LEU A 90 11.73 13.41 15.52
CA LEU A 90 11.44 14.76 16.03
C LEU A 90 11.44 14.80 17.57
N SER A 91 10.92 13.75 18.21
CA SER A 91 10.80 13.69 19.67
C SER A 91 12.12 13.37 20.36
N GLU A 92 12.88 12.42 19.82
CA GLU A 92 14.08 11.86 20.46
C GLU A 92 15.38 12.58 20.07
N GLU A 93 15.47 13.07 18.84
CA GLU A 93 16.69 13.69 18.30
C GLU A 93 16.49 15.17 17.95
N GLY A 94 15.37 15.50 17.29
CA GLY A 94 15.06 16.85 16.84
C GLY A 94 14.90 17.82 18.01
N LEU A 95 14.01 17.50 18.96
CA LEU A 95 13.68 18.37 20.08
C LEU A 95 14.90 18.70 20.97
N PRO A 96 15.74 17.75 21.41
CA PRO A 96 16.91 18.07 22.21
C PRO A 96 17.97 18.88 21.46
N SER A 97 17.98 18.80 20.12
CA SER A 97 18.94 19.54 19.28
C SER A 97 18.55 21.00 19.06
N LEU A 98 17.33 21.40 19.43
CA LEU A 98 16.83 22.76 19.25
C LEU A 98 17.01 23.61 20.53
N PRO A 99 17.24 24.93 20.39
CA PRO A 99 17.11 25.86 21.50
C PRO A 99 15.72 25.79 22.15
N ALA A 100 15.65 25.99 23.47
CA ALA A 100 14.42 25.82 24.27
C ALA A 100 13.22 26.63 23.74
N GLN A 101 13.46 27.81 23.16
CA GLN A 101 12.42 28.67 22.58
C GLN A 101 11.63 28.01 21.43
N TYR A 102 12.16 26.94 20.82
CA TYR A 102 11.50 26.21 19.74
C TYR A 102 10.88 24.89 20.19
N HIS A 103 11.02 24.50 21.46
CA HIS A 103 10.56 23.19 21.93
C HIS A 103 9.05 23.04 21.82
N ASP A 104 8.27 24.09 22.09
CA ASP A 104 6.82 24.03 22.00
C ASP A 104 6.36 23.82 20.55
N LEU A 105 6.93 24.57 19.61
CA LEU A 105 6.68 24.41 18.17
C LEU A 105 7.10 23.02 17.67
N ALA A 106 8.26 22.53 18.10
CA ALA A 106 8.74 21.21 17.69
C ALA A 106 7.84 20.07 18.20
N ARG A 107 7.29 20.18 19.43
CA ARG A 107 6.29 19.23 19.94
C ARG A 107 4.98 19.30 19.18
N GLU A 108 4.54 20.51 18.81
CA GLU A 108 3.35 20.69 17.99
C GLU A 108 3.52 20.02 16.63
N VAL A 109 4.63 20.26 15.94
CA VAL A 109 4.94 19.61 14.65
C VAL A 109 5.01 18.09 14.78
N ALA A 110 5.65 17.57 15.84
CA ALA A 110 5.70 16.13 16.08
C ALA A 110 4.29 15.55 16.25
N ARG A 111 3.45 16.16 17.09
CA ARG A 111 2.06 15.75 17.29
C ARG A 111 1.26 15.80 15.98
N ASP A 112 1.40 16.88 15.22
CA ASP A 112 0.76 17.03 13.91
C ASP A 112 1.10 15.88 12.97
N VAL A 113 2.38 15.47 12.92
CA VAL A 113 2.80 14.30 12.13
C VAL A 113 2.11 13.03 12.61
N LEU A 114 1.94 12.83 13.92
CA LEU A 114 1.26 11.64 14.44
C LEU A 114 -0.25 11.64 14.14
N GLU A 115 -0.89 12.81 14.21
CA GLU A 115 -2.35 12.95 14.06
C GLU A 115 -2.81 13.00 12.59
N SER A 116 -1.93 13.42 11.68
CA SER A 116 -2.28 13.65 10.26
C SER A 116 -1.62 12.71 9.27
N TYR A 117 -0.90 11.70 9.72
CA TYR A 117 -0.28 10.71 8.83
C TYR A 117 -1.12 9.43 8.83
N PRO A 118 -1.40 8.79 7.67
CA PRO A 118 -0.93 9.08 6.31
C PRO A 118 -1.75 10.10 5.53
N TYR A 119 -2.80 10.67 6.12
CA TYR A 119 -3.70 11.59 5.43
C TYR A 119 -4.08 12.77 6.34
N LYS A 120 -3.97 13.98 5.78
CA LYS A 120 -4.59 15.20 6.31
C LYS A 120 -5.69 15.57 5.30
N GLU A 121 -6.94 15.73 5.76
CA GLU A 121 -8.02 16.31 4.94
C GLU A 121 -7.76 17.79 4.66
#